data_AF-G5A2J0-F1
#
_entry.id   AF-G5A2J0-F1
#
_cell.length_a   1.000
_cell.length_b   1.000
_cell.length_c   1.000
_cell.angle_alpha   90.00
_cell.angle_beta   90.00
_cell.angle_gamma   90.00
#
_symmetry.space_group_name_H-M   'P 1'
#
loop_
_entity.id
_entity.type
_entity.pdbx_description
1 polymer ?
#
loop_
_entity_poly.entity_id
_entity_poly.type
_entity_poly.pdbx_seq_one_letter_code
_entity_poly.pdbx_strand_id
1 'polypeptide(L)'
;MLFSEALATATVDLTQAEDDAPEQQSSISEERAQMLEQASDAARTQRDISLHNLAQREGVLTCPISLELFVDPVVTMCCGKTFSSEALRRKLLRSSLCPFCLHHECRFIRTVTWKHWWSSIAQSVRSLDYRSSHHQEPMKR
;
A
#
# COMPACT_ATOMS: atom_id res chain seq x y z
N MET A 1 -52.73 -44.98 6.78
CA MET A 1 -51.98 -43.98 7.57
C MET A 1 -51.58 -42.87 6.62
N LEU A 2 -51.74 -41.64 7.08
CA LEU A 2 -51.60 -40.37 6.38
C LEU A 2 -50.21 -40.20 5.71
N PHE A 3 -50.14 -39.57 4.54
CA PHE A 3 -49.40 -38.31 4.35
C PHE A 3 -49.76 -37.71 2.99
N SER A 4 -50.47 -36.60 3.06
CA SER A 4 -50.69 -35.63 1.98
C SER A 4 -49.37 -34.95 1.62
N GLU A 5 -49.12 -34.64 0.35
CA GLU A 5 -48.72 -33.28 -0.05
C GLU A 5 -48.69 -33.11 -1.56
N ALA A 6 -49.34 -32.02 -1.98
CA ALA A 6 -49.46 -31.56 -3.35
C ALA A 6 -48.16 -30.89 -3.79
N LEU A 7 -47.56 -31.36 -4.88
CA LEU A 7 -46.60 -30.57 -5.65
C LEU A 7 -47.36 -29.92 -6.80
N ALA A 8 -47.93 -28.76 -6.48
CA ALA A 8 -48.40 -27.81 -7.47
C ALA A 8 -47.21 -27.37 -8.32
N THR A 9 -47.15 -27.87 -9.55
CA THR A 9 -46.36 -27.31 -10.64
C THR A 9 -46.88 -25.90 -10.88
N ALA A 10 -46.25 -24.92 -10.24
CA ALA A 10 -46.40 -23.52 -10.61
C ALA A 10 -45.65 -23.33 -11.93
N THR A 11 -46.42 -23.42 -13.01
CA THR A 11 -46.08 -22.96 -14.34
C THR A 11 -45.62 -21.51 -14.23
N VAL A 12 -44.34 -21.25 -14.50
CA VAL A 12 -43.89 -19.92 -14.87
C VAL A 12 -44.57 -19.63 -16.20
N ASP A 13 -45.61 -18.80 -16.12
CA ASP A 13 -46.47 -18.40 -17.23
C ASP A 13 -45.66 -17.59 -18.23
N LEU A 14 -45.24 -18.25 -19.32
CA LEU A 14 -44.62 -17.63 -20.50
C LEU A 14 -45.72 -16.99 -21.38
N THR A 15 -46.50 -16.02 -20.89
CA THR A 15 -47.34 -15.18 -21.76
C THR A 15 -47.60 -13.76 -21.24
N GLN A 16 -46.58 -13.10 -20.66
CA GLN A 16 -46.57 -11.63 -20.49
C GLN A 16 -45.19 -11.05 -20.83
N ALA A 17 -44.77 -11.20 -22.08
CA ALA A 17 -43.77 -10.34 -22.71
C ALA A 17 -44.54 -9.61 -23.80
N GLU A 18 -44.79 -8.30 -23.69
CA GLU A 18 -44.12 -7.37 -24.61
C GLU A 18 -44.21 -5.88 -24.19
N ASP A 19 -44.79 -5.50 -23.04
CA ASP A 19 -44.98 -4.07 -22.68
C ASP A 19 -44.20 -3.54 -21.44
N ASP A 20 -43.65 -4.39 -20.57
CA ASP A 20 -42.84 -3.97 -19.40
C ASP A 20 -41.32 -4.11 -19.58
N ALA A 21 -40.89 -4.59 -20.75
CA ALA A 21 -39.49 -4.86 -21.06
C ALA A 21 -38.51 -3.66 -21.05
N PRO A 22 -38.90 -2.40 -21.41
CA PRO A 22 -37.89 -1.34 -21.54
C PRO A 22 -37.40 -0.78 -20.21
N GLU A 23 -38.26 -0.66 -19.19
CA GLU A 23 -37.90 -0.05 -17.89
C GLU A 23 -37.07 -0.99 -16.99
N GLN A 24 -37.35 -2.29 -17.02
CA GLN A 24 -36.55 -3.28 -16.31
C GLN A 24 -35.18 -3.48 -16.97
N GLN A 25 -35.09 -3.36 -18.29
CA GLN A 25 -33.81 -3.44 -19.01
C GLN A 25 -32.93 -2.21 -18.77
N SER A 26 -33.53 -1.01 -18.66
CA SER A 26 -32.78 0.22 -18.38
C SER A 26 -32.20 0.21 -16.97
N SER A 27 -32.99 -0.17 -15.96
CA SER A 27 -32.52 -0.26 -14.56
C SER A 27 -31.37 -1.27 -14.38
N ILE A 28 -31.44 -2.44 -15.00
CA ILE A 28 -30.34 -3.43 -14.99
C ILE A 28 -29.10 -2.89 -15.70
N SER A 29 -29.28 -2.17 -16.81
CA SER A 29 -28.15 -1.59 -17.55
C SER A 29 -27.45 -0.47 -16.76
N GLU A 30 -28.21 0.33 -16.03
CA GLU A 30 -27.71 1.40 -15.15
C GLU A 30 -26.98 0.79 -13.95
N GLU A 31 -27.55 -0.21 -13.29
CA GLU A 31 -26.90 -0.93 -12.19
C GLU A 31 -25.58 -1.54 -12.63
N ARG A 32 -25.56 -2.18 -13.80
CA ARG A 32 -24.32 -2.74 -14.38
C ARG A 32 -23.29 -1.65 -14.65
N ALA A 33 -23.70 -0.49 -15.18
CA ALA A 33 -22.80 0.63 -15.43
C ALA A 33 -22.20 1.17 -14.12
N GLN A 34 -23.00 1.32 -13.07
CA GLN A 34 -22.54 1.73 -11.75
C GLN A 34 -21.56 0.73 -11.14
N MET A 35 -21.85 -0.57 -11.23
CA MET A 35 -20.96 -1.62 -10.75
C MET A 35 -19.62 -1.63 -11.51
N LEU A 36 -19.65 -1.42 -12.83
CA LEU A 36 -18.44 -1.34 -13.66
C LEU A 36 -17.60 -0.11 -13.31
N GLU A 37 -18.23 1.04 -13.11
CA GLU A 37 -17.53 2.25 -12.67
C GLU A 37 -16.89 2.05 -11.29
N GLN A 38 -17.65 1.49 -10.34
CA GLN A 38 -17.14 1.18 -9.01
C GLN A 38 -15.97 0.18 -9.05
N ALA A 39 -16.05 -0.85 -9.91
CA ALA A 39 -14.96 -1.80 -10.09
C ALA A 39 -13.71 -1.13 -10.69
N SER A 40 -13.89 -0.21 -11.64
CA SER A 40 -12.82 0.59 -12.24
C SER A 40 -12.13 1.48 -11.19
N ASP A 41 -12.91 2.22 -10.40
CA ASP A 41 -12.41 3.08 -9.33
C ASP A 41 -11.68 2.29 -8.24
N ALA A 42 -12.23 1.13 -7.86
CA ALA A 42 -11.59 0.23 -6.92
C ALA A 42 -10.25 -0.29 -7.47
N ALA A 43 -10.20 -0.67 -8.75
CA ALA A 43 -8.97 -1.13 -9.39
C ALA A 43 -7.91 -0.03 -9.47
N ARG A 44 -8.31 1.21 -9.80
CA ARG A 44 -7.41 2.37 -9.81
C ARG A 44 -6.86 2.64 -8.42
N THR A 45 -7.72 2.67 -7.41
CA THR A 45 -7.33 2.86 -6.01
C THR A 45 -6.35 1.78 -5.55
N GLN A 46 -6.63 0.51 -5.88
CA GLN A 46 -5.75 -0.61 -5.56
C GLN A 46 -4.38 -0.48 -6.22
N ARG A 47 -4.34 -0.01 -7.47
CA ARG A 47 -3.09 0.26 -8.20
C ARG A 47 -2.28 1.36 -7.51
N ASP A 48 -2.92 2.47 -7.17
CA ASP A 48 -2.25 3.62 -6.53
C ASP A 48 -1.67 3.23 -5.15
N ILE A 49 -2.43 2.47 -4.36
CA ILE A 49 -1.96 1.89 -3.09
C ILE A 49 -0.76 0.97 -3.31
N SER A 50 -0.82 0.08 -4.31
CA SER A 50 0.26 -0.86 -4.61
C SER A 50 1.56 -0.14 -4.99
N LEU A 51 1.46 0.90 -5.82
CA LEU A 51 2.60 1.74 -6.21
C LEU A 51 3.17 2.51 -5.01
N HIS A 52 2.31 3.07 -4.17
CA HIS A 52 2.75 3.77 -2.96
C HIS A 52 3.52 2.85 -2.01
N ASN A 53 3.00 1.65 -1.76
CA ASN A 53 3.64 0.65 -0.91
C ASN A 53 4.99 0.19 -1.46
N LEU A 54 5.09 -0.01 -2.78
CA LEU A 54 6.36 -0.33 -3.43
C LEU A 54 7.38 0.77 -3.18
N ALA A 55 7.00 2.03 -3.43
CA ALA A 55 7.89 3.18 -3.23
C ALA A 55 8.35 3.32 -1.76
N GLN A 56 7.48 3.04 -0.78
CA GLN A 56 7.86 3.05 0.64
C GLN A 56 8.90 1.95 0.96
N ARG A 57 8.73 0.74 0.42
CA ARG A 57 9.66 -0.37 0.62
C ARG A 57 11.00 -0.12 -0.07
N GLU A 58 11.00 0.45 -1.27
CA GLU A 58 12.23 0.84 -1.96
C GLU A 58 12.96 1.98 -1.23
N GLY A 59 12.21 2.92 -0.65
CA GLY A 59 12.75 4.03 0.13
C GLY A 59 13.58 3.60 1.35
N VAL A 60 13.29 2.46 1.97
CA VAL A 60 14.11 1.97 3.11
C VAL A 60 15.43 1.33 2.66
N LEU A 61 15.54 0.95 1.39
CA LEU A 61 16.74 0.33 0.81
C LEU A 61 17.74 1.35 0.27
N THR A 62 17.35 2.62 0.20
CA THR A 62 18.13 3.68 -0.44
C THR A 62 18.66 4.70 0.56
N CYS A 63 19.86 5.20 0.30
CA CYS A 63 20.50 6.24 1.08
C CYS A 63 19.80 7.58 0.85
N PRO A 64 19.35 8.31 1.90
CA PRO A 64 18.61 9.56 1.73
C PRO A 64 19.40 10.71 1.09
N ILE A 65 20.72 10.57 0.94
CA ILE A 65 21.59 11.61 0.35
C ILE A 65 21.90 11.31 -1.11
N SER A 66 22.29 10.07 -1.43
CA SER A 66 22.65 9.67 -2.79
C SER A 66 21.46 9.17 -3.61
N LEU A 67 20.37 8.76 -2.96
CA LEU A 67 19.21 8.09 -3.56
C LEU A 67 19.56 6.74 -4.22
N GLU A 68 20.74 6.22 -3.91
CA GLU A 68 21.26 4.92 -4.35
C GLU A 68 21.18 3.90 -3.21
N LEU A 69 21.34 2.62 -3.52
CA LEU A 69 21.50 1.59 -2.50
C LEU A 69 22.65 1.92 -1.54
N PHE A 70 22.52 1.48 -0.29
CA PHE A 70 23.54 1.75 0.72
C PHE A 70 24.88 1.09 0.39
N VAL A 71 25.94 1.89 0.31
CA VAL A 71 27.33 1.44 0.34
C VAL A 71 27.96 1.84 1.68
N ASP A 72 28.58 0.88 2.37
CA ASP A 72 29.19 1.04 3.69
C ASP A 72 28.28 1.82 4.67
N PRO A 73 27.17 1.20 5.13
CA PRO A 73 26.17 1.90 5.91
C PRO A 73 26.71 2.37 7.26
N VAL A 74 26.45 3.64 7.55
CA VAL A 74 26.79 4.28 8.82
C VAL A 74 25.56 4.89 9.46
N VAL A 75 25.47 4.81 10.79
CA VAL A 75 24.33 5.31 11.55
C VAL A 75 24.74 6.55 12.33
N THR A 76 23.95 7.63 12.19
CA THR A 76 24.13 8.85 12.99
C THR A 76 23.62 8.64 14.40
N MET A 77 24.38 9.07 15.40
CA MET A 77 23.95 8.92 16.81
C MET A 77 22.86 9.92 17.22
N CYS A 78 22.76 11.06 16.54
CA CYS A 78 21.79 12.10 16.87
C CYS A 78 20.32 11.71 16.59
N CYS A 79 20.07 10.89 15.57
CA CYS A 79 18.70 10.52 15.17
C CYS A 79 18.56 9.06 14.70
N GLY A 80 19.62 8.26 14.83
CA GLY A 80 19.60 6.84 14.46
C GLY A 80 19.44 6.60 12.96
N LYS A 81 19.70 7.60 12.11
CA LYS A 81 19.48 7.48 10.65
C LYS A 81 20.70 6.89 9.96
N THR A 82 20.44 5.99 9.03
CA THR A 82 21.47 5.35 8.23
C THR A 82 21.74 6.16 6.97
N PHE A 83 23.02 6.29 6.61
CA PHE A 83 23.50 6.87 5.37
C PHE A 83 24.61 6.00 4.79
N SER A 84 24.88 6.15 3.50
CA SER A 84 26.14 5.68 2.94
C SER A 84 27.29 6.55 3.44
N SER A 85 28.38 5.92 3.87
CA SER A 85 29.53 6.60 4.49
C SER A 85 30.03 7.79 3.65
N GLU A 86 30.31 7.56 2.37
CA GLU A 86 30.85 8.59 1.48
C GLU A 86 29.84 9.71 1.15
N ALA A 87 28.56 9.37 1.04
CA ALA A 87 27.51 10.36 0.82
C ALA A 87 27.38 11.29 2.04
N LEU A 88 27.40 10.73 3.24
CA LEU A 88 27.37 11.50 4.49
C LEU A 88 28.63 12.35 4.63
N ARG A 89 29.83 11.79 4.41
CA ARG A 89 31.10 12.51 4.49
C ARG A 89 31.10 13.74 3.58
N ARG A 90 30.70 13.58 2.31
CA ARG A 90 30.62 14.70 1.35
C ARG A 90 29.61 15.77 1.76
N LYS A 91 28.49 15.38 2.36
CA LYS A 91 27.49 16.32 2.88
C LYS A 91 28.04 17.10 4.09
N LEU A 92 28.76 16.41 4.98
CA LEU A 92 29.36 16.99 6.18
C LEU A 92 30.50 17.97 5.89
N LEU A 93 31.19 17.82 4.74
CA LEU A 93 32.16 18.82 4.28
C LEU A 93 31.52 20.19 3.97
N ARG A 94 30.23 20.22 3.64
CA ARG A 94 29.49 21.46 3.32
C ARG A 94 28.77 22.05 4.53
N SER A 95 28.38 21.20 5.48
CA SER A 95 27.68 21.60 6.71
C SER A 95 27.87 20.54 7.78
N SER A 96 28.26 20.93 9.00
CA SER A 96 28.43 20.00 10.12
C SER A 96 27.12 19.39 10.63
N LEU A 97 25.97 19.94 10.21
CA LEU A 97 24.64 19.52 10.67
C LEU A 97 24.20 18.19 10.04
N CYS A 98 23.49 17.40 10.83
CA CYS A 98 22.89 16.16 10.38
C CYS A 98 21.94 16.41 9.20
N PRO A 99 22.11 15.71 8.05
CA PRO A 99 21.27 15.92 6.87
C PRO A 99 19.79 15.56 7.08
N PHE A 100 19.46 14.82 8.13
CA PHE A 100 18.08 14.40 8.43
C PHE A 100 17.42 15.25 9.50
N CYS A 101 18.04 15.42 10.67
CA CYS A 101 17.41 16.16 11.75
C CYS A 101 17.75 17.65 11.75
N LEU A 102 18.78 18.10 11.01
CA LEU A 102 19.18 19.50 10.82
C LEU A 102 19.50 20.33 12.10
N HIS A 103 19.37 19.74 13.29
CA HIS A 103 19.55 20.43 14.56
C HIS A 103 20.88 20.10 15.25
N HIS A 104 21.41 18.91 15.01
CA HIS A 104 22.59 18.41 15.70
C HIS A 104 23.76 18.27 14.75
N GLU A 105 24.96 18.57 15.22
CA GLU A 105 26.17 18.24 14.49
C GLU A 105 26.40 16.73 14.45
N CYS A 106 26.69 16.19 13.27
CA CYS A 106 27.01 14.78 13.10
C CYS A 106 28.45 14.46 13.52
N ARG A 107 28.78 14.65 14.80
CA ARG A 107 30.12 14.32 15.34
C ARG A 107 30.34 12.83 15.59
N PHE A 108 29.26 12.08 15.81
CA PHE A 108 29.34 10.66 16.15
C PHE A 108 28.63 9.81 15.11
N ILE A 109 29.43 9.02 14.41
CA ILE A 109 29.00 8.10 13.35
C ILE A 109 29.44 6.70 13.78
N ARG A 110 28.50 5.76 13.78
CA ARG A 110 28.78 4.36 14.09
C ARG A 110 28.69 3.52 12.82
N THR A 111 29.77 2.83 12.49
CA THR A 111 29.75 1.76 11.48
C THR A 111 28.93 0.60 12.00
N VAL A 112 28.05 0.06 11.16
CA VAL A 112 27.27 -1.15 11.49
C VAL A 112 27.70 -2.29 10.58
N THR A 113 27.69 -3.50 11.09
CA THR A 113 27.93 -4.66 10.22
C THR A 113 26.73 -4.89 9.32
N TRP A 114 26.97 -5.42 8.12
CA TRP A 114 25.92 -5.76 7.15
C TRP A 114 24.80 -6.63 7.76
N LYS A 115 25.15 -7.56 8.65
CA LYS A 115 24.17 -8.39 9.37
C LYS A 115 23.20 -7.55 10.21
N HIS A 116 23.71 -6.62 11.02
CA HIS A 116 22.87 -5.78 11.88
C HIS A 116 22.07 -4.77 11.05
N TRP A 117 22.70 -4.18 10.04
CA TRP A 117 22.03 -3.26 9.14
C TRP A 117 20.88 -3.92 8.39
N TRP A 118 21.12 -5.08 7.77
CA TRP A 118 20.07 -5.85 7.08
C TRP A 118 18.94 -6.26 8.01
N SER A 119 19.27 -6.64 9.26
CA SER A 119 18.25 -6.96 10.27
C SER A 119 17.37 -5.75 10.57
N SER A 120 17.94 -4.55 10.66
CA SER A 120 17.19 -3.30 10.83
C SER A 120 16.30 -2.99 9.62
N ILE A 121 16.82 -3.14 8.40
CA ILE A 121 16.04 -2.95 7.17
C ILE A 121 14.86 -3.92 7.09
N ALA A 122 15.10 -5.21 7.36
CA ALA A 122 14.05 -6.21 7.37
C ALA A 122 12.95 -5.90 8.39
N GLN A 123 13.29 -5.32 9.54
CA GLN A 123 12.30 -4.84 10.51
C GLN A 123 11.51 -3.64 9.98
N SER A 124 12.16 -2.69 9.30
CA SER A 124 11.48 -1.54 8.68
C SER A 124 10.50 -1.98 7.59
N VAL A 125 10.89 -2.91 6.71
CA VAL A 125 9.99 -3.47 5.68
C VAL A 125 8.79 -4.15 6.34
N ARG A 126 9.00 -5.02 7.34
CA ARG A 126 7.89 -5.66 8.07
C ARG A 126 6.94 -4.65 8.72
N SER A 127 7.47 -3.55 9.26
CA SER A 127 6.65 -2.49 9.85
C SER A 127 5.81 -1.75 8.82
N LEU A 128 6.35 -1.53 7.61
CA LEU A 128 5.60 -0.95 6.49
C LEU A 128 4.50 -1.90 6.00
N ASP A 129 4.80 -3.19 5.91
CA ASP A 129 3.82 -4.22 5.52
C ASP A 129 2.65 -4.26 6.50
N TYR A 130 2.95 -4.24 7.80
CA TYR A 130 1.93 -4.15 8.84
C TYR A 130 1.07 -2.89 8.69
N ARG A 131 1.68 -1.73 8.48
CA ARG A 131 0.96 -0.46 8.29
C ARG A 131 0.07 -0.48 7.04
N SER A 132 0.56 -1.05 5.95
CA SER A 132 -0.23 -1.20 4.72
C SER A 132 -1.47 -2.07 4.95
N SER A 133 -1.32 -3.19 5.66
CA SER A 133 -2.45 -4.08 5.95
C SER A 133 -3.54 -3.42 6.80
N HIS A 134 -3.16 -2.53 7.73
CA HIS A 134 -4.12 -1.83 8.59
C HIS A 134 -4.74 -0.57 7.97
N HIS A 135 -4.11 0.04 6.96
CA HIS A 135 -4.74 1.10 6.16
C HIS A 135 -5.77 0.55 5.16
N GLN A 136 -5.87 -0.77 5.02
CA GLN A 136 -6.76 -1.46 4.09
C GLN A 136 -8.14 -1.79 4.70
N GLU A 137 -8.39 -1.44 5.97
CA GLU A 137 -9.72 -1.57 6.58
C GLU A 137 -10.67 -0.50 5.98
N PRO A 138 -11.76 -0.90 5.30
CA PRO A 138 -12.69 0.05 4.70
C PRO A 138 -13.42 0.86 5.77
N MET A 139 -13.70 2.13 5.46
CA MET A 139 -14.69 2.95 6.15
C MET A 139 -15.97 2.13 6.35
N LYS A 140 -16.22 1.68 7.58
CA LYS A 140 -17.52 1.16 8.00
C LYS A 140 -18.52 2.31 7.88
N ARG A 141 -19.43 2.22 6.89
CA ARG A 141 -20.66 3.00 6.86
C ARG A 141 -21.66 2.43 7.86
#